data_AF-H5UTI6-F1
#
_entry.id   AF-H5UTI6-F1
#
_cell.length_a   1.000
_cell.length_b   1.000
_cell.length_c   1.000
_cell.angle_alpha   90.00
_cell.angle_beta   90.00
_cell.angle_gamma   90.00
#
_symmetry.space_group_name_H-M   'P 1'
#
loop_
_entity.id
_entity.type
_entity.pdbx_description
1 polymer ?
#
loop_
_entity_poly.entity_id
_entity_poly.type
_entity_poly.pdbx_seq_one_letter_code
_entity_poly.pdbx_strand_id
1 'polypeptide(L)'
;MSDLLPYQYVTLRCVPRVEREEFVNVGVVLFCQEADVLVSGHALCPERLLALDPDLDLKALRASLRQVEAVCRGEAGRTDLTRQGARFGWIAAPRSTVVQPGSRHGGLTTDPVAELDRLLARLVLPAPSNAPPAAVSVET
;
A
#
# COMPACT_ATOMS: atom_id res chain seq x y z
N MET A 1 20.79 -11.07 -21.19
CA MET A 1 19.86 -11.63 -20.19
C MET A 1 19.72 -10.54 -19.14
N SER A 2 18.53 -9.98 -18.96
CA SER A 2 18.34 -8.97 -17.90
C SER A 2 18.43 -9.69 -16.56
N ASP A 3 19.31 -9.23 -15.68
CA ASP A 3 19.44 -9.79 -14.34
C ASP A 3 18.15 -9.53 -13.55
N LEU A 4 17.65 -10.58 -12.92
CA LEU A 4 16.48 -10.54 -12.05
C LEU A 4 16.92 -10.16 -10.64
N LEU A 5 16.36 -9.07 -10.11
CA LEU A 5 16.68 -8.53 -8.80
C LEU A 5 15.66 -9.02 -7.76
N PRO A 6 16.10 -9.55 -6.62
CA PRO A 6 15.22 -9.91 -5.53
C PRO A 6 14.65 -8.67 -4.85
N TYR A 7 13.35 -8.71 -4.60
CA TYR A 7 12.66 -7.67 -3.84
C TYR A 7 11.77 -8.29 -2.77
N GLN A 8 11.46 -7.47 -1.76
CA GLN A 8 10.47 -7.74 -0.74
C GLN A 8 9.36 -6.69 -0.78
N TYR A 9 8.15 -7.06 -0.42
CA TYR A 9 7.06 -6.10 -0.26
C TYR A 9 6.14 -6.44 0.90
N VAL A 10 5.43 -5.42 1.37
CA VAL A 10 4.28 -5.54 2.28
C VAL A 10 3.12 -4.74 1.72
N THR A 11 1.90 -5.24 1.88
CA THR A 11 0.69 -4.43 1.69
C THR A 11 0.48 -3.54 2.90
N LEU A 12 0.03 -2.30 2.71
CA LEU A 12 -0.52 -1.46 3.75
C LEU A 12 -2.03 -1.68 3.79
N ARG A 13 -2.55 -2.07 4.95
CA ARG A 13 -3.97 -2.36 5.19
C ARG A 13 -4.58 -1.23 6.01
N CYS A 14 -5.74 -0.74 5.59
CA CYS A 14 -6.61 0.03 6.45
C CYS A 14 -7.52 -0.96 7.19
N VAL A 15 -7.44 -0.96 8.52
CA VAL A 15 -8.29 -1.72 9.44
C VAL A 15 -9.14 -0.69 10.19
N PRO A 16 -10.34 -0.34 9.70
CA PRO A 16 -11.13 0.75 10.28
C PRO A 16 -11.51 0.49 11.75
N ARG A 17 -11.84 -0.77 12.07
CA ARG A 17 -12.10 -1.25 13.44
C ARG A 17 -11.21 -2.43 13.76
N VAL A 18 -10.22 -2.21 14.61
CA VAL A 18 -9.16 -3.18 14.90
C VAL A 18 -9.73 -4.45 15.53
N GLU A 19 -10.77 -4.33 16.35
CA GLU A 19 -11.43 -5.44 17.05
C GLU A 19 -12.17 -6.40 16.11
N ARG A 20 -12.56 -5.92 14.92
CA ARG A 20 -13.27 -6.71 13.91
C ARG A 20 -12.32 -7.33 12.89
N GLU A 21 -11.08 -6.84 12.83
CA GLU A 21 -10.04 -7.29 11.89
C GLU A 21 -10.46 -7.27 10.41
N GLU A 22 -11.49 -6.50 10.06
CA GLU A 22 -11.88 -6.25 8.67
C GLU A 22 -10.94 -5.22 8.05
N PHE A 23 -10.46 -5.47 6.83
CA PHE A 23 -9.49 -4.60 6.20
C PHE A 23 -9.63 -4.46 4.70
N VAL A 24 -9.10 -3.34 4.20
CA VAL A 24 -8.88 -3.08 2.78
C VAL A 24 -7.40 -2.78 2.57
N ASN A 25 -6.78 -3.43 1.58
CA ASN A 25 -5.45 -3.02 1.13
C ASN A 25 -5.54 -1.62 0.53
N VAL A 26 -4.72 -0.70 1.03
CA VAL A 26 -4.68 0.71 0.61
C VAL A 26 -3.34 1.13 0.03
N GLY A 27 -2.31 0.28 0.11
CA GLY A 27 -1.02 0.58 -0.47
C GLY A 27 -0.06 -0.59 -0.44
N VAL A 28 1.15 -0.34 -0.95
CA VAL A 28 2.25 -1.30 -0.99
C VAL A 28 3.54 -0.56 -0.66
N VAL A 29 4.44 -1.20 0.08
CA VAL A 29 5.83 -0.78 0.22
C VAL A 29 6.72 -1.87 -0.32
N LEU A 30 7.61 -1.51 -1.25
CA LEU A 30 8.56 -2.40 -1.90
C LEU A 30 9.98 -1.99 -1.52
N PHE A 31 10.80 -2.99 -1.20
CA PHE A 31 12.22 -2.84 -0.92
C PHE A 31 13.02 -3.80 -1.80
N CYS A 32 13.97 -3.26 -2.56
CA CYS A 32 14.93 -4.02 -3.35
C CYS A 32 16.33 -3.53 -2.99
N GLN A 33 17.07 -4.34 -2.23
CA GLN A 33 18.39 -3.96 -1.73
C GLN A 33 19.42 -3.81 -2.86
N GLU A 34 19.42 -4.72 -3.84
CA GLU A 34 20.39 -4.71 -4.93
C GLU A 34 20.22 -3.50 -5.87
N ALA A 35 19.03 -2.92 -5.92
CA ALA A 35 18.74 -1.71 -6.68
C ALA A 35 18.79 -0.42 -5.84
N ASP A 36 19.08 -0.51 -4.53
CA ASP A 36 18.92 0.61 -3.57
C ASP A 36 17.54 1.29 -3.67
N VAL A 37 16.48 0.50 -3.84
CA VAL A 37 15.10 0.98 -3.99
C VAL A 37 14.30 0.71 -2.71
N LEU A 38 13.73 1.77 -2.14
CA LEU A 38 12.65 1.70 -1.14
C LEU A 38 11.54 2.67 -1.57
N VAL A 39 10.44 2.13 -2.05
CA VAL A 39 9.33 2.92 -2.59
C VAL A 39 8.00 2.44 -2.01
N SER A 40 7.07 3.36 -1.92
CA SER A 40 5.70 3.05 -1.51
C SER A 40 4.72 3.76 -2.42
N GLY A 41 3.58 3.13 -2.66
CA GLY A 41 2.44 3.75 -3.30
C GLY A 41 1.15 3.40 -2.57
N HIS A 42 0.13 4.22 -2.74
CA HIS A 42 -1.16 4.01 -2.11
C HIS A 42 -2.29 4.52 -3.00
N ALA A 43 -3.45 3.89 -2.85
CA ALA A 43 -4.69 4.33 -3.47
C ALA A 43 -5.84 4.10 -2.48
N LEU A 44 -6.71 5.10 -2.37
CA LEU A 44 -7.87 5.06 -1.50
C LEU A 44 -9.13 4.99 -2.37
N CYS A 45 -10.01 4.04 -2.05
CA CYS A 45 -11.37 3.98 -2.57
C CYS A 45 -12.30 4.29 -1.40
N PRO A 46 -12.72 5.57 -1.23
CA PRO A 46 -13.56 5.99 -0.11
C PRO A 46 -14.83 5.15 0.01
N GLU A 47 -15.44 4.76 -1.10
CA GLU A 47 -16.68 3.97 -1.10
C GLU A 47 -16.47 2.61 -0.42
N ARG A 48 -15.37 1.91 -0.74
CA ARG A 48 -15.04 0.61 -0.12
C ARG A 48 -14.70 0.75 1.36
N LEU A 49 -14.02 1.82 1.74
CA LEU A 49 -13.57 2.05 3.11
C LEU A 49 -14.74 2.45 4.03
N LEU A 50 -15.58 3.39 3.57
CA LEU A 50 -16.75 3.85 4.31
C LEU A 50 -17.86 2.81 4.38
N ALA A 51 -17.87 1.83 3.46
CA ALA A 51 -18.74 0.66 3.56
C ALA A 51 -18.38 -0.25 4.75
N LEU A 52 -17.11 -0.30 5.17
CA LEU A 52 -16.69 -1.04 6.37
C LEU A 52 -16.92 -0.23 7.65
N ASP A 53 -16.66 1.07 7.61
CA ASP A 53 -16.91 1.97 8.73
C ASP A 53 -17.27 3.39 8.25
N PRO A 54 -18.55 3.80 8.37
CA PRO A 54 -19.00 5.13 7.94
C PRO A 54 -18.30 6.28 8.66
N ASP A 55 -17.77 6.05 9.87
CA ASP A 55 -17.13 7.07 10.71
C ASP A 55 -15.62 7.18 10.48
N LEU A 56 -15.05 6.43 9.51
CA LEU A 56 -13.61 6.43 9.26
C LEU A 56 -13.08 7.82 8.83
N ASP A 57 -12.11 8.34 9.57
CA ASP A 57 -11.39 9.56 9.20
C ASP A 57 -10.42 9.30 8.02
N LEU A 58 -10.91 9.51 6.81
CA LEU A 58 -10.12 9.39 5.58
C LEU A 58 -8.96 10.40 5.49
N LYS A 59 -9.05 11.54 6.17
CA LYS A 59 -7.98 12.55 6.20
C LYS A 59 -6.82 12.06 7.06
N ALA A 60 -7.11 11.53 8.25
CA ALA A 60 -6.11 10.92 9.12
C ALA A 60 -5.46 9.69 8.48
N LEU A 61 -6.24 8.85 7.79
CA LEU A 61 -5.73 7.73 7.00
C LEU A 61 -4.73 8.19 5.94
N ARG A 62 -5.10 9.19 5.13
CA ARG A 62 -4.22 9.74 4.08
C ARG A 62 -2.95 10.35 4.68
N ALA A 63 -3.05 11.03 5.82
CA ALA A 63 -1.89 11.59 6.52
C ALA A 63 -0.93 10.49 6.99
N SER A 64 -1.46 9.39 7.51
CA SER A 64 -0.67 8.22 7.93
C SER A 64 0.06 7.56 6.76
N LEU A 65 -0.59 7.43 5.60
CA LEU A 65 0.03 6.90 4.38
C LEU A 65 1.15 7.82 3.86
N ARG A 66 0.95 9.13 3.90
CA ARG A 66 2.00 10.11 3.56
C ARG A 66 3.20 10.03 4.49
N GLN A 67 2.98 9.74 5.78
CA GLN A 67 4.08 9.51 6.71
C GLN A 67 4.90 8.27 6.35
N VAL A 68 4.24 7.18 5.92
CA VAL A 68 4.94 5.99 5.41
C VAL A 68 5.78 6.33 4.18
N GLU A 69 5.24 7.13 3.27
CA GLU A 69 5.96 7.59 2.08
C GLU A 69 7.18 8.47 2.44
N ALA A 70 7.02 9.40 3.39
CA ALA A 70 8.12 10.21 3.92
C ALA A 70 9.21 9.35 4.58
N VAL A 71 8.82 8.29 5.32
CA VAL A 71 9.78 7.31 5.86
C VAL A 71 10.51 6.62 4.73
N CYS A 72 9.83 6.17 3.66
CA CYS A 72 10.48 5.55 2.51
C CYS A 72 11.53 6.49 1.87
N ARG A 73 11.20 7.77 1.72
CA ARG A 73 12.14 8.80 1.21
C ARG A 73 13.27 9.17 2.18
N GLY A 74 13.13 8.82 3.47
CA GLY A 74 14.12 9.16 4.50
C GLY A 74 13.93 10.57 5.07
N GLU A 75 12.74 11.17 4.89
CA GLU A 75 12.40 12.51 5.34
C GLU A 75 11.81 12.52 6.76
N ALA A 76 11.35 11.36 7.25
CA ALA A 76 10.85 11.24 8.61
C ALA A 76 12.03 11.33 9.60
N GLY A 77 12.06 12.42 10.39
CA GLY A 77 13.14 12.82 11.32
C GLY A 77 13.42 11.87 12.51
N ARG A 78 13.42 10.56 12.28
CA ARG A 78 13.80 9.52 13.23
C ARG A 78 15.27 9.18 12.98
N THR A 79 16.13 9.61 13.91
CA THR A 79 17.60 9.51 13.81
C THR A 79 18.15 8.09 13.71
N ASP A 80 17.33 7.08 14.01
CA ASP A 80 17.66 5.65 14.00
C ASP A 80 17.34 4.92 12.68
N LEU A 81 16.68 5.58 11.71
CA LEU A 81 16.22 4.97 10.45
C LEU A 81 17.03 5.41 9.22
N THR A 82 18.35 5.43 9.32
CA THR A 82 19.25 5.90 8.25
C THR A 82 19.25 4.99 7.01
N ARG A 83 19.25 3.67 7.22
CA ARG A 83 19.30 2.66 6.14
C ARG A 83 17.91 2.30 5.60
N GLN A 84 17.79 2.06 4.29
CA GLN A 84 16.53 1.64 3.66
C GLN A 84 15.97 0.34 4.27
N GLY A 85 16.82 -0.66 4.49
CA GLY A 85 16.38 -1.90 5.14
C GLY A 85 15.83 -1.69 6.56
N ALA A 86 16.40 -0.75 7.33
CA ALA A 86 15.89 -0.40 8.67
C ALA A 86 14.52 0.28 8.58
N ARG A 87 14.35 1.20 7.63
CA ARG A 87 13.05 1.83 7.32
C ARG A 87 12.00 0.80 6.90
N PHE A 88 12.34 -0.10 5.99
CA PHE A 88 11.45 -1.18 5.57
C PHE A 88 11.08 -2.11 6.74
N GLY A 89 12.06 -2.50 7.55
CA GLY A 89 11.82 -3.29 8.76
C GLY A 89 10.87 -2.59 9.74
N TRP A 90 11.06 -1.30 9.98
CA TRP A 90 10.18 -0.48 10.81
C TRP A 90 8.75 -0.40 10.23
N ILE A 91 8.63 -0.19 8.92
CA ILE A 91 7.32 -0.15 8.24
C ILE A 91 6.61 -1.50 8.35
N ALA A 92 7.33 -2.61 8.16
CA ALA A 92 6.79 -3.96 8.16
C ALA A 92 6.54 -4.56 9.56
N ALA A 93 6.94 -3.86 10.64
CA ALA A 93 6.73 -4.31 12.00
C ALA A 93 5.22 -4.24 12.36
N PRO A 94 4.65 -5.28 13.01
CA PRO A 94 3.25 -5.29 13.43
C PRO A 94 2.89 -4.10 14.32
N ARG A 95 1.71 -3.52 14.12
CA ARG A 95 1.18 -2.39 14.91
C ARG A 95 -0.34 -2.45 14.92
N SER A 96 -0.95 -2.18 16.06
CA SER A 96 -2.41 -2.13 16.23
C SER A 96 -2.94 -0.71 15.98
N THR A 97 -2.71 -0.18 14.78
CA THR A 97 -3.20 1.13 14.34
C THR A 97 -4.17 0.97 13.16
N VAL A 98 -4.87 2.04 12.75
CA VAL A 98 -5.75 1.99 11.56
C VAL A 98 -4.98 1.58 10.29
N VAL A 99 -3.72 1.98 10.15
CA VAL A 99 -2.83 1.47 9.09
C VAL A 99 -1.95 0.38 9.65
N GLN A 100 -2.08 -0.85 9.13
CA GLN A 100 -1.29 -2.00 9.55
C GLN A 100 -0.52 -2.59 8.36
N PRO A 101 0.75 -2.99 8.54
CA PRO A 101 1.42 -3.77 7.52
C PRO A 101 0.85 -5.19 7.46
N GLY A 102 0.69 -5.70 6.25
CA GLY A 102 0.41 -7.12 6.01
C GLY A 102 1.65 -7.99 6.12
N SER A 103 1.49 -9.27 5.79
CA SER A 103 2.61 -10.21 5.71
C SER A 103 3.69 -9.74 4.74
N ARG A 104 4.94 -10.07 5.04
CA ARG A 104 6.06 -9.84 4.14
C ARG A 104 6.08 -10.89 3.05
N HIS A 105 6.21 -10.44 1.82
CA HIS A 105 6.32 -11.27 0.63
C HIS A 105 7.60 -10.92 -0.13
N GLY A 106 8.02 -11.77 -1.07
CA GLY A 106 9.16 -11.52 -1.94
C GLY A 106 8.89 -11.94 -3.38
N GLY A 107 9.74 -11.48 -4.29
CA GLY A 107 9.67 -11.77 -5.72
C GLY A 107 10.96 -11.41 -6.44
N LEU A 108 10.95 -11.59 -7.76
CA LEU A 108 12.04 -11.22 -8.67
C LEU A 108 11.50 -10.24 -9.70
N THR A 109 12.27 -9.20 -10.01
CA THR A 109 11.91 -8.20 -11.03
C THR A 109 13.15 -7.67 -11.74
N THR A 110 12.99 -7.22 -12.98
CA THR A 110 14.01 -6.43 -13.68
C THR A 110 13.90 -4.93 -13.40
N ASP A 111 12.76 -4.49 -12.86
CA ASP A 111 12.47 -3.08 -12.55
C ASP A 111 11.62 -3.00 -11.26
N PRO A 112 12.23 -2.71 -10.10
CA PRO A 112 11.54 -2.60 -8.82
C PRO A 112 10.53 -1.45 -8.76
N VAL A 113 10.73 -0.37 -9.52
CA VAL A 113 9.83 0.79 -9.52
C VAL A 113 8.58 0.45 -10.31
N ALA A 114 8.72 -0.11 -11.52
CA ALA A 114 7.58 -0.58 -12.30
C ALA A 114 6.83 -1.74 -11.61
N GLU A 115 7.53 -2.56 -10.82
CA GLU A 115 6.90 -3.64 -10.06
C GLU A 115 5.98 -3.12 -8.95
N LEU A 116 6.27 -1.96 -8.35
CA LEU A 116 5.37 -1.32 -7.40
C LEU A 116 3.99 -1.04 -8.03
N ASP A 117 3.97 -0.50 -9.25
CA ASP A 117 2.72 -0.20 -9.96
C ASP A 117 1.92 -1.47 -10.27
N ARG A 118 2.61 -2.55 -10.67
CA ARG A 118 1.96 -3.85 -10.87
C ARG A 118 1.35 -4.39 -9.58
N LEU A 119 2.05 -4.27 -8.45
CA LEU A 119 1.55 -4.70 -7.16
C LEU A 119 0.36 -3.86 -6.71
N LEU A 120 0.37 -2.53 -6.93
CA LEU A 120 -0.78 -1.66 -6.65
C LEU A 120 -2.00 -2.06 -7.47
N ALA A 121 -1.82 -2.25 -8.78
CA ALA A 121 -2.89 -2.66 -9.67
C ALA A 121 -3.52 -4.00 -9.26
N ARG A 122 -2.69 -4.95 -8.80
CA ARG A 122 -3.15 -6.30 -8.43
C ARG A 122 -3.73 -6.39 -7.03
N LEU A 123 -3.19 -5.64 -6.06
CA LEU A 123 -3.45 -5.87 -4.63
C LEU A 123 -4.26 -4.75 -3.97
N VAL A 124 -4.37 -3.58 -4.60
CA VAL A 124 -4.95 -2.37 -3.98
C VAL A 124 -6.09 -1.82 -4.82
N LEU A 125 -5.81 -1.55 -6.11
CA LEU A 125 -6.78 -0.93 -7.00
C LEU A 125 -8.03 -1.83 -7.15
N PRO A 126 -9.22 -1.23 -7.31
CA PRO A 126 -10.42 -2.00 -7.62
C PRO A 126 -10.18 -2.87 -8.85
N ALA A 127 -10.65 -4.12 -8.82
CA ALA A 127 -10.72 -4.92 -10.03
C ALA A 127 -11.56 -4.15 -11.07
N PRO A 128 -11.23 -4.27 -12.37
CA PRO A 128 -12.08 -3.70 -13.41
C PRO A 128 -13.50 -4.20 -13.22
N SER A 129 -14.47 -3.28 -13.29
CA SER A 129 -15.88 -3.62 -13.13
C SER A 129 -16.28 -4.62 -14.21
N ASN A 130 -16.75 -5.80 -13.81
CA ASN A 130 -17.41 -6.75 -14.71
C ASN A 130 -18.87 -6.35 -15.01
N ALA A 131 -19.32 -5.18 -14.55
CA ALA A 131 -20.68 -4.73 -14.83
C ALA A 131 -20.82 -4.40 -16.33
N PRO A 132 -21.83 -4.94 -17.04
CA PRO A 132 -22.16 -4.45 -18.37
C PRO A 132 -22.44 -2.94 -18.30
N PRO A 133 -22.10 -2.16 -19.34
CA PRO A 133 -22.36 -0.73 -19.35
C PRO A 133 -23.84 -0.49 -19.01
N ALA A 134 -24.11 0.38 -18.04
CA ALA A 134 -25.46 0.70 -17.63
C ALA A 134 -26.27 1.09 -18.88
N ALA A 135 -27.35 0.36 -19.14
CA ALA A 135 -28.24 0.67 -20.24
C ALA A 135 -28.69 2.12 -20.08
N VAL A 136 -28.34 2.94 -21.08
CA VAL A 136 -28.82 4.33 -21.16
C VAL A 136 -30.32 4.23 -21.40
N SER A 137 -31.11 4.38 -20.35
CA SER A 137 -32.54 4.59 -20.49
C SER A 137 -32.76 5.97 -21.09
N VAL A 138 -32.93 5.99 -22.40
CA VAL A 138 -33.51 7.14 -23.10
C VAL A 138 -35.01 7.07 -22.86
N GLU A 139 -35.51 7.80 -21.87
CA GLU A 139 -36.94 8.06 -21.75
C GLU A 139 -37.38 8.96 -22.92
N THR A 140 -38.46 8.56 -23.59
CA THR A 140 -39.12 9.28 -24.69
C THR A 140 -40.22 10.18 -24.15
#